data_AF-A0A924JZJ4-F1
#
_entry.id   AF-A0A924JZJ4-F1
#
_cell.length_a   1.000
_cell.length_b   1.000
_cell.length_c   1.000
_cell.angle_alpha   90.00
_cell.angle_beta   90.00
_cell.angle_gamma   90.00
#
_symmetry.space_group_name_H-M   'P 1'
#
loop_
_entity.id
_entity.type
_entity.pdbx_description
1 polymer ?
#
loop_
_entity_poly.entity_id
_entity_poly.type
_entity_poly.pdbx_seq_one_letter_code
_entity_poly.pdbx_strand_id
1 'polypeptide(L)'
;MNPLIATARAMMNPGKGLLAMDESVGTCNRRLGEFGIAQTEESRRRYRELLVTAPGLSDSISGAILFDETLQQRTQDGVLFIDVLRRNGILVGIKVDVGAKALAGHPGERVTEGLDGLRERLAHYSSLGARFA
;
A
#
# COMPACT_ATOMS: atom_id res chain seq x y z
N MET A 1 21.70 15.56 -0.06
CA MET A 1 21.51 14.19 0.47
C MET A 1 20.74 13.41 -0.58
N ASN A 2 21.15 12.18 -0.92
CA ASN A 2 20.45 11.36 -1.92
C ASN A 2 18.99 11.14 -1.46
N PRO A 3 17.98 11.44 -2.30
CA PRO A 3 16.57 11.35 -1.92
C PRO A 3 16.17 9.93 -1.47
N LEU A 4 16.75 8.88 -2.05
CA LEU A 4 16.49 7.49 -1.65
C LEU A 4 16.99 7.20 -0.24
N ILE A 5 18.19 7.69 0.10
CA ILE A 5 18.77 7.56 1.45
C ILE A 5 17.90 8.32 2.47
N ALA A 6 17.42 9.51 2.11
CA ALA A 6 16.54 10.30 2.97
C ALA A 6 15.22 9.58 3.23
N THR A 7 14.59 9.02 2.19
CA THR A 7 13.35 8.22 2.32
C THR A 7 13.58 6.99 3.20
N ALA A 8 14.62 6.20 2.95
CA ALA A 8 14.90 5.01 3.74
C ALA A 8 15.14 5.33 5.22
N ARG A 9 15.86 6.42 5.53
CA ARG A 9 16.04 6.88 6.92
C ARG A 9 14.73 7.31 7.57
N ALA A 10 13.88 8.03 6.83
CA ALA A 10 12.58 8.46 7.34
C ALA A 10 11.62 7.27 7.61
N MET A 11 11.69 6.20 6.80
CA MET A 11 10.96 4.96 7.06
C MET A 11 11.42 4.28 8.36
N MET A 12 12.71 4.32 8.67
CA MET A 12 13.30 3.63 9.82
C MET A 12 13.43 4.51 11.07
N ASN A 13 12.54 5.51 11.22
CA ASN A 13 12.58 6.41 12.37
C ASN A 13 12.37 5.62 13.68
N PRO A 14 13.23 5.76 14.70
CA PRO A 14 13.11 5.00 15.94
C PRO A 14 11.71 5.08 16.56
N GLY A 15 11.17 3.93 16.96
CA GLY A 15 9.82 3.82 17.52
C GLY A 15 8.69 3.80 16.49
N LYS A 16 9.00 3.88 15.17
CA LYS A 16 8.01 3.77 14.10
C LYS A 16 8.22 2.54 13.22
N GLY A 17 7.13 2.07 12.62
CA GLY A 17 7.09 0.95 11.69
C GLY A 17 6.31 1.24 10.41
N LEU A 18 6.10 0.18 9.63
CA LEU A 18 5.32 0.22 8.39
C LEU A 18 3.96 -0.45 8.57
N LEU A 19 2.91 0.19 8.04
CA LEU A 19 1.60 -0.42 7.89
C LEU A 19 1.49 -1.04 6.49
N ALA A 20 1.51 -2.37 6.41
CA ALA A 20 1.26 -3.09 5.16
C ALA A 20 -0.27 -3.25 4.95
N MET A 21 -0.84 -2.40 4.09
CA MET A 21 -2.25 -2.41 3.70
C MET A 21 -2.42 -2.54 2.18
N ASP A 22 -1.52 -3.32 1.58
CA ASP A 22 -1.34 -3.54 0.15
C ASP A 22 -1.98 -4.84 -0.36
N GLU A 23 -2.90 -5.42 0.41
CA GLU A 23 -3.64 -6.60 -0.03
C GLU A 23 -4.32 -6.33 -1.38
N SER A 24 -4.07 -7.21 -2.35
CA SER A 24 -4.83 -7.24 -3.60
C SER A 24 -6.33 -7.38 -3.32
N VAL A 25 -7.16 -6.99 -4.30
CA VAL A 25 -8.63 -7.12 -4.22
C VAL A 25 -9.05 -8.51 -3.77
N GLY A 26 -8.50 -9.58 -4.38
CA GLY A 26 -8.83 -10.95 -4.00
C GLY A 26 -8.41 -11.32 -2.57
N THR A 27 -7.27 -10.82 -2.11
CA THR A 27 -6.80 -11.08 -0.73
C THR A 27 -7.64 -10.34 0.30
N CYS A 28 -7.95 -9.06 0.05
CA CYS A 28 -8.78 -8.25 0.93
C CYS A 28 -10.22 -8.80 0.98
N ASN A 29 -10.80 -9.15 -0.17
CA ASN A 29 -12.13 -9.76 -0.23
C ASN A 29 -12.21 -11.06 0.57
N ARG A 30 -11.20 -11.95 0.48
CA ARG A 30 -11.16 -13.17 1.31
C ARG A 30 -11.18 -12.84 2.80
N ARG A 31 -10.35 -11.90 3.25
CA ARG A 31 -10.33 -11.44 4.66
C ARG A 31 -11.70 -10.88 5.09
N LEU A 32 -12.33 -10.04 4.27
CA LEU A 32 -13.66 -9.50 4.56
C LEU A 32 -14.73 -10.60 4.63
N GLY A 33 -14.66 -11.58 3.72
CA GLY A 33 -15.59 -12.71 3.65
C GLY A 33 -15.55 -13.63 4.87
N GLU A 34 -14.38 -13.81 5.49
CA GLU A 34 -14.23 -14.57 6.74
C GLU A 34 -15.07 -14.00 7.90
N PHE A 35 -15.41 -12.70 7.83
CA PHE A 35 -16.25 -12.00 8.81
C PHE A 35 -17.66 -11.69 8.29
N GLY A 36 -18.07 -12.27 7.15
CA GLY A 36 -19.38 -12.02 6.56
C GLY A 36 -19.57 -10.60 6.01
N ILE A 37 -18.49 -9.86 5.78
CA ILE A 37 -18.55 -8.51 5.22
C ILE A 37 -18.61 -8.59 3.69
N ALA A 38 -19.46 -7.76 3.07
CA ALA A 38 -19.62 -7.73 1.62
C ALA A 38 -18.29 -7.46 0.89
N GLN A 39 -17.98 -8.24 -0.15
CA GLN A 39 -16.72 -8.18 -0.91
C GLN A 39 -16.75 -7.11 -2.03
N THR A 40 -17.09 -5.87 -1.68
CA THR A 40 -17.24 -4.75 -2.62
C THR A 40 -16.10 -3.75 -2.49
N GLU A 41 -15.91 -2.90 -3.51
CA GLU A 41 -14.96 -1.79 -3.44
C GLU A 41 -15.25 -0.86 -2.26
N GLU A 42 -16.52 -0.53 -2.01
CA GLU A 42 -16.89 0.32 -0.88
C GLU A 42 -16.51 -0.30 0.47
N SER A 43 -16.67 -1.61 0.65
CA SER A 43 -16.22 -2.29 1.88
C SER A 43 -14.71 -2.21 2.05
N ARG A 44 -13.93 -2.40 0.97
CA ARG A 44 -12.47 -2.26 1.00
C ARG A 44 -12.06 -0.83 1.29
N ARG A 45 -12.70 0.15 0.65
CA ARG A 45 -12.50 1.59 0.85
C ARG A 45 -12.77 1.97 2.32
N ARG A 46 -13.91 1.56 2.89
CA ARG A 46 -14.25 1.79 4.30
C ARG A 46 -13.24 1.17 5.26
N TYR A 47 -12.79 -0.04 4.96
CA TYR A 47 -11.76 -0.71 5.75
C TYR A 47 -10.43 0.07 5.71
N ARG A 48 -10.01 0.56 4.54
CA ARG A 48 -8.81 1.40 4.43
C ARG A 48 -8.98 2.76 5.07
N GLU A 49 -10.15 3.39 4.94
CA GLU A 49 -10.47 4.64 5.60
C GLU A 49 -10.30 4.51 7.11
N LEU A 50 -10.88 3.47 7.71
CA LEU A 50 -10.73 3.17 9.14
C LEU A 50 -9.26 3.13 9.59
N LEU A 51 -8.39 2.52 8.77
CA LEU A 51 -6.96 2.43 9.08
C LEU A 51 -6.27 3.79 8.95
N VAL A 52 -6.46 4.51 7.83
CA VAL A 52 -5.71 5.75 7.55
C VAL A 52 -6.17 6.93 8.40
N THR A 53 -7.39 6.89 8.94
CA THR A 53 -7.93 7.93 9.83
C THR A 53 -7.82 7.58 11.32
N ALA A 54 -7.19 6.46 11.66
CA ALA A 54 -7.00 6.05 13.04
C ALA A 54 -6.28 7.14 13.86
N PRO A 55 -6.84 7.59 14.99
CA PRO A 55 -6.20 8.59 15.85
C PRO A 55 -4.82 8.11 16.34
N GLY A 56 -3.80 8.98 16.28
CA GLY A 56 -2.44 8.66 16.72
C GLY A 56 -1.67 7.71 15.80
N LEU A 57 -2.17 7.38 14.60
CA LEU A 57 -1.49 6.47 13.67
C LEU A 57 -0.03 6.91 13.39
N SER A 58 0.18 8.21 13.20
CA SER A 58 1.49 8.77 12.90
C SER A 58 2.50 8.69 14.05
N ASP A 59 2.07 8.42 15.28
CA ASP A 59 2.99 8.24 16.41
C ASP A 59 3.80 6.96 16.25
N SER A 60 3.21 5.93 15.65
CA SER A 60 3.80 4.60 15.49
C SER A 60 4.12 4.21 14.05
N ILE A 61 3.59 4.91 13.05
CA ILE A 61 3.75 4.56 11.63
C ILE A 61 4.49 5.66 10.90
N SER A 62 5.58 5.29 10.21
CA SER A 62 6.39 6.17 9.36
C SER A 62 6.07 5.98 7.87
N GLY A 63 5.52 4.83 7.49
CA GLY A 63 5.14 4.53 6.12
C GLY A 63 3.98 3.55 6.02
N ALA A 64 3.17 3.66 4.97
CA ALA A 64 2.09 2.74 4.67
C ALA A 64 2.23 2.22 3.24
N ILE A 65 2.11 0.91 3.05
CA ILE A 65 2.17 0.24 1.74
C ILE A 65 0.75 0.08 1.22
N LEU A 66 0.48 0.60 0.04
CA LEU A 66 -0.85 0.61 -0.58
C LEU A 66 -0.91 -0.34 -1.77
N PHE A 67 -2.12 -0.78 -2.09
CA PHE A 67 -2.45 -1.40 -3.37
C PHE A 67 -2.90 -0.34 -4.39
N ASP A 68 -2.84 -0.67 -5.68
CA ASP A 68 -3.17 0.25 -6.79
C ASP A 68 -4.56 0.89 -6.64
N GLU A 69 -5.57 0.10 -6.28
CA GLU A 69 -6.94 0.58 -6.00
C GLU A 69 -6.95 1.65 -4.89
N THR A 70 -6.18 1.44 -3.82
CA THR A 70 -6.16 2.31 -2.62
C THR A 70 -5.50 3.66 -2.89
N LEU A 71 -4.58 3.75 -3.87
CA LEU A 71 -3.93 5.03 -4.22
C LEU A 71 -4.92 6.09 -4.70
N GLN A 72 -6.01 5.68 -5.35
CA GLN A 72 -7.01 6.58 -5.93
C GLN A 72 -8.26 6.72 -5.04
N GLN A 73 -8.36 5.92 -3.98
CA GLN A 73 -9.49 5.96 -3.06
C GLN A 73 -9.48 7.21 -2.18
N ARG A 74 -10.70 7.57 -1.74
CA ARG A 74 -10.97 8.75 -0.95
C ARG A 74 -11.70 8.38 0.33
N THR A 75 -11.53 9.23 1.33
CA THR A 75 -12.39 9.28 2.52
C THR A 75 -13.82 9.58 2.10
N GLN A 76 -14.77 9.35 3.00
CA GLN A 76 -16.16 9.72 2.82
C GLN A 76 -16.32 11.23 2.54
N ASP A 77 -15.43 12.05 3.11
CA ASP A 77 -15.35 13.51 2.90
C ASP A 77 -14.62 13.91 1.59
N GLY A 78 -14.26 12.94 0.74
CA GLY A 78 -13.66 13.19 -0.58
C GLY A 78 -12.15 13.48 -0.58
N VAL A 79 -11.46 13.31 0.55
CA VAL A 79 -10.00 13.51 0.65
C VAL A 79 -9.28 12.24 0.20
N LEU A 80 -8.26 12.34 -0.65
CA LEU A 80 -7.46 11.17 -1.04
C LEU A 80 -6.75 10.56 0.17
N PHE A 81 -6.73 9.23 0.26
CA PHE A 81 -6.01 8.54 1.34
C PHE A 81 -4.52 8.90 1.38
N ILE A 82 -3.90 9.08 0.22
CA ILE A 82 -2.51 9.53 0.11
C ILE A 82 -2.30 10.91 0.76
N ASP A 83 -3.27 11.82 0.66
CA ASP A 83 -3.19 13.14 1.26
C ASP A 83 -3.38 13.06 2.78
N VAL A 84 -4.26 12.19 3.27
CA VAL A 84 -4.43 11.93 4.70
C VAL A 84 -3.11 11.44 5.30
N LEU A 85 -2.48 10.42 4.71
CA LEU A 85 -1.22 9.87 5.19
C LEU A 85 -0.10 10.92 5.18
N ARG A 86 0.05 11.66 4.07
CA ARG A 86 1.11 12.66 3.92
C ARG A 86 0.95 13.84 4.87
N ARG A 87 -0.28 14.31 5.12
CA ARG A 87 -0.57 15.36 6.12
C ARG A 87 -0.17 14.94 7.53
N ASN A 88 -0.23 13.64 7.81
CA ASN A 88 0.19 13.04 9.07
C ASN A 88 1.67 12.63 9.10
N GLY A 89 2.46 13.02 8.08
CA GLY A 89 3.90 12.70 8.02
C GLY A 89 4.21 11.24 7.71
N ILE A 90 3.24 10.47 7.21
CA ILE A 90 3.39 9.06 6.84
C ILE A 90 3.78 8.98 5.36
N LEU A 91 4.87 8.28 5.06
CA LEU A 91 5.33 8.01 3.70
C LEU A 91 4.39 7.03 3.00
N VAL A 92 4.10 7.29 1.73
CA VAL A 92 3.30 6.38 0.90
C VAL A 92 4.22 5.42 0.16
N GLY A 93 3.96 4.14 0.30
CA GLY A 93 4.57 3.04 -0.45
C GLY A 93 3.56 2.37 -1.37
N ILE A 94 4.03 1.70 -2.41
CA ILE A 94 3.18 1.03 -3.39
C ILE A 94 3.67 -0.38 -3.67
N LYS A 95 2.77 -1.36 -3.60
CA LYS A 95 3.06 -2.71 -4.07
C LYS A 95 3.17 -2.72 -5.60
N VAL A 96 4.29 -3.23 -6.12
CA VAL A 96 4.56 -3.23 -7.57
C VAL A 96 4.60 -4.60 -8.22
N ASP A 97 4.76 -5.68 -7.45
CA ASP A 97 4.64 -7.04 -8.00
C ASP A 97 3.23 -7.33 -8.52
N VAL A 98 3.12 -8.21 -9.52
CA VAL A 98 1.84 -8.64 -10.09
C VAL A 98 1.49 -10.08 -9.68
N GLY A 99 2.09 -10.54 -8.58
CA GLY A 99 1.87 -11.86 -8.00
C GLY A 99 2.89 -12.91 -8.39
N ALA A 100 2.77 -14.06 -7.73
CA ALA A 100 3.67 -15.20 -7.88
C ALA A 100 3.06 -16.31 -8.73
N LYS A 101 3.84 -16.89 -9.64
CA LYS A 101 3.49 -18.02 -10.52
C LYS A 101 4.29 -19.26 -10.15
N ALA A 102 3.82 -20.44 -10.57
CA ALA A 102 4.56 -21.68 -10.41
C ALA A 102 5.87 -21.62 -11.20
N LEU A 103 6.98 -22.03 -10.59
CA LEU A 103 8.26 -22.11 -11.27
C LEU A 103 8.36 -23.42 -12.06
N ALA A 104 8.54 -23.31 -13.38
CA ALA A 104 8.61 -24.47 -14.26
C ALA A 104 9.78 -25.39 -13.88
N GLY A 105 9.51 -26.69 -13.71
CA GLY A 105 10.51 -27.68 -13.29
C GLY A 105 10.74 -27.77 -11.78
N HIS A 106 10.04 -26.96 -10.97
CA HIS A 106 10.26 -26.85 -9.53
C HIS A 106 8.94 -26.95 -8.75
N PRO A 107 8.42 -28.17 -8.48
CA PRO A 107 7.14 -28.37 -7.82
C PRO A 107 7.06 -27.69 -6.44
N GLY A 108 6.03 -26.88 -6.23
CA GLY A 108 5.80 -26.15 -4.98
C GLY A 108 6.54 -24.81 -4.88
N GLU A 109 7.55 -24.57 -5.72
CA GLU A 109 8.25 -23.29 -5.77
C GLU A 109 7.51 -22.27 -6.65
N ARG A 110 7.75 -20.99 -6.38
CA ARG A 110 7.12 -19.89 -7.09
C ARG A 110 8.13 -18.82 -7.50
N VAL A 111 7.82 -18.11 -8.58
CA VAL A 111 8.55 -16.92 -9.07
C VAL A 111 7.60 -15.73 -9.11
N THR A 112 8.07 -14.56 -8.69
CA THR A 112 7.28 -13.32 -8.70
C THR A 112 7.44 -12.59 -10.03
N GLU A 113 6.32 -12.15 -10.60
CA GLU A 113 6.29 -11.36 -11.83
C GLU A 113 6.07 -9.87 -11.53
N GLY A 114 6.32 -9.01 -12.53
CA GLY A 114 5.95 -7.57 -12.45
C GLY A 114 6.94 -6.59 -13.06
N LEU A 115 7.98 -7.09 -13.75
CA LEU A 115 9.00 -6.24 -14.37
C LEU A 115 8.52 -5.52 -15.64
N ASP A 116 7.56 -6.12 -16.35
CA ASP A 116 7.00 -5.54 -17.58
C ASP A 116 6.31 -4.20 -17.28
N GLY A 117 6.77 -3.13 -17.92
CA GLY A 117 6.27 -1.77 -17.71
C GLY A 117 6.55 -1.17 -16.32
N LEU A 118 7.41 -1.80 -15.51
CA LEU A 118 7.66 -1.36 -14.13
C LEU A 118 8.21 0.07 -14.05
N ARG A 119 9.05 0.48 -15.01
CA ARG A 119 9.62 1.83 -15.04
C ARG A 119 8.54 2.90 -15.14
N GLU A 120 7.62 2.74 -16.07
CA GLU A 120 6.52 3.67 -16.32
C GLU A 120 5.55 3.70 -15.13
N ARG A 121 5.25 2.52 -14.56
CA ARG A 121 4.44 2.40 -13.33
C ARG A 121 5.09 3.13 -12.16
N LEU A 122 6.39 2.93 -11.91
CA LEU A 122 7.13 3.63 -10.85
C LEU A 122 7.13 5.15 -11.04
N ALA A 123 7.31 5.63 -12.28
CA ALA A 123 7.22 7.06 -12.59
C ALA A 123 5.81 7.62 -12.27
N HIS A 124 4.77 6.89 -12.67
CA HIS A 124 3.38 7.25 -12.36
C HIS A 124 3.13 7.29 -10.85
N TYR A 125 3.47 6.24 -10.10
CA TYR A 125 3.28 6.20 -8.65
C TYR A 125 4.07 7.29 -7.92
N SER A 126 5.30 7.58 -8.38
CA SER A 126 6.10 8.68 -7.84
C SER A 126 5.41 10.04 -8.01
N SER A 127 4.78 10.27 -9.18
CA SER A 127 3.99 11.48 -9.46
C SER A 127 2.75 11.60 -8.58
N LEU A 128 2.15 10.47 -8.20
CA LEU A 128 1.03 10.42 -7.24
C LEU A 128 1.48 10.61 -5.79
N GLY A 129 2.80 10.58 -5.52
CA GLY A 129 3.34 10.85 -4.19
C GLY A 129 3.92 9.64 -3.47
N ALA A 130 3.94 8.45 -4.09
CA ALA A 130 4.66 7.30 -3.54
C ALA A 130 6.16 7.59 -3.46
N ARG A 131 6.82 7.05 -2.44
CA ARG A 131 8.24 7.28 -2.15
C ARG A 131 9.05 5.99 -2.00
N PHE A 132 8.38 4.86 -1.79
CA PHE A 132 9.01 3.54 -1.74
C PHE A 132 8.09 2.49 -2.39
N ALA A 133 8.65 1.32 -2.69
CA ALA A 133 7.97 0.18 -3.28
C ALA A 133 8.55 -1.11 -2.70
#